data_AF-A0AAV6HJC8-F1
#
_entry.id   AF-A0AAV6HJC8-F1
#
_cell.length_a   1.000
_cell.length_b   1.000
_cell.length_c   1.000
_cell.angle_alpha   90.00
_cell.angle_beta   90.00
_cell.angle_gamma   90.00
#
_symmetry.space_group_name_H-M   'P 1'
#
loop_
_entity.id
_entity.type
_entity.pdbx_description
1 polymer ?
#
loop_
_entity_poly.entity_id
_entity_poly.type
_entity_poly.pdbx_seq_one_letter_code
_entity_poly.pdbx_strand_id
1 'polypeptide(L)'
;MQKALWTASENMLLWVLSGLLLLFGSLDVWYFLRGLLMIITSLFQSPLKDITAEHMIEGKVLPHDIDYMGHMNNARYLRECDFARFSYYTRNGLFMAARAMKATMVVGASTIRYRRSLALGEAFELRSRIVTWDEKSFFLEQRFVSKKDGFLSAVMFCRQNVVRSSPEKILEHLCKRKVECPAVPEDLQHWINFISANSQALRAESGLDEKTNCSNFVSDFQLEDGRRDAIFKEED
;
A
#
# COMPACT_ATOMS: atom_id res chain seq x y z
N MET A 1 55.64 -9.68 -10.34
CA MET A 1 54.47 -10.28 -9.64
C MET A 1 53.60 -9.22 -8.95
N GLN A 2 54.17 -8.32 -8.14
CA GLN A 2 53.42 -7.33 -7.36
C GLN A 2 52.62 -6.31 -8.20
N LYS A 3 53.16 -5.83 -9.33
CA LYS A 3 52.44 -4.93 -10.26
C LYS A 3 51.22 -5.59 -10.93
N ALA A 4 51.30 -6.88 -11.28
CA ALA A 4 50.21 -7.61 -11.93
C ALA A 4 49.04 -7.90 -10.97
N LEU A 5 49.34 -8.17 -9.70
CA LEU A 5 48.33 -8.30 -8.65
C LEU A 5 47.64 -6.95 -8.37
N TRP A 6 48.39 -5.86 -8.41
CA TRP A 6 47.85 -4.49 -8.27
C TRP A 6 46.86 -4.16 -9.40
N THR A 7 47.24 -4.37 -10.65
CA THR A 7 46.36 -4.12 -11.82
C THR A 7 45.11 -5.01 -11.84
N ALA A 8 45.22 -6.26 -11.38
CA ALA A 8 44.08 -7.15 -11.25
C ALA A 8 43.09 -6.66 -10.18
N SER A 9 43.60 -6.12 -9.07
CA SER A 9 42.77 -5.55 -8.00
C SER A 9 42.08 -4.25 -8.42
N GLU A 10 42.74 -3.39 -9.21
CA GLU A 10 42.16 -2.17 -9.76
C GLU A 10 41.04 -2.48 -10.77
N ASN A 11 41.28 -3.45 -11.67
CA ASN A 11 40.27 -3.88 -12.63
C ASN A 11 39.05 -4.47 -11.93
N MET A 12 39.26 -5.29 -10.89
CA MET A 12 38.16 -5.83 -10.07
C MET A 12 37.37 -4.71 -9.38
N LEU A 13 38.06 -3.73 -8.80
CA LEU A 13 37.41 -2.58 -8.16
C LEU A 13 36.58 -1.78 -9.18
N LEU A 14 37.09 -1.54 -10.39
CA LEU A 14 36.37 -0.84 -11.45
C LEU A 14 35.11 -1.58 -11.89
N TRP A 15 35.17 -2.91 -12.04
CA TRP A 15 33.99 -3.72 -12.36
C TRP A 15 32.95 -3.69 -11.24
N VAL A 16 33.38 -3.74 -9.98
CA VAL A 16 32.49 -3.61 -8.82
C VAL A 16 31.83 -2.24 -8.79
N LEU A 17 32.59 -1.15 -8.94
CA LEU A 17 32.05 0.22 -8.96
C LEU A 17 31.10 0.44 -10.13
N SER A 18 31.43 -0.10 -11.31
CA SER A 18 30.57 -0.03 -12.50
C SER A 18 29.27 -0.80 -12.29
N GLY A 19 29.34 -1.99 -11.68
CA GLY A 19 28.17 -2.78 -11.32
C GLY A 19 27.28 -2.07 -10.29
N LEU A 20 27.89 -1.46 -9.27
CA LEU A 20 27.17 -0.67 -8.26
C LEU A 20 26.50 0.56 -8.88
N LEU A 21 27.18 1.27 -9.79
CA LEU A 21 26.63 2.41 -10.50
C LEU A 21 25.46 2.00 -11.40
N LEU A 22 25.58 0.88 -12.11
CA LEU A 22 24.52 0.34 -12.95
C LEU A 22 23.30 -0.05 -12.12
N LEU A 23 23.50 -0.72 -10.97
CA LEU A 23 22.43 -1.03 -10.03
C LEU A 23 21.77 0.24 -9.50
N PHE A 24 22.55 1.24 -9.10
CA PHE A 24 22.03 2.52 -8.61
C PHE A 24 21.25 3.30 -9.67
N GLY A 25 21.68 3.24 -10.94
CA GLY A 25 20.99 3.88 -12.05
C GLY A 25 19.75 3.13 -12.54
N SER A 26 19.71 1.81 -12.35
CA SER A 26 18.65 0.93 -12.87
C SER A 26 17.57 0.57 -11.85
N LEU A 27 17.89 0.64 -10.55
CA LEU A 27 16.98 0.31 -9.46
C LEU A 27 16.84 1.50 -8.51
N ASP A 28 15.65 1.65 -7.92
CA ASP A 28 15.44 2.59 -6.82
C ASP A 28 16.03 2.01 -5.52
N VAL A 29 17.36 1.86 -5.48
CA VAL A 29 18.11 1.25 -4.37
C VAL A 29 17.78 1.93 -3.05
N TRP A 30 17.63 3.26 -3.08
CA TRP A 30 17.30 4.05 -1.90
C TRP A 30 15.93 3.71 -1.33
N TYR A 31 14.92 3.49 -2.18
CA TYR A 31 13.61 3.05 -1.75
C TYR A 31 13.68 1.71 -0.98
N PHE A 32 14.36 0.71 -1.52
CA PHE A 32 14.46 -0.61 -0.88
C PHE A 32 15.26 -0.56 0.41
N LEU A 33 16.39 0.15 0.43
CA LEU A 33 17.22 0.30 1.62
C LEU A 33 16.45 1.00 2.75
N ARG A 34 15.75 2.10 2.43
CA ARG A 34 14.96 2.85 3.41
C ARG A 34 13.77 2.04 3.89
N GLY A 35 13.07 1.32 3.01
CA GLY A 35 11.97 0.43 3.38
C GLY A 35 12.43 -0.67 4.36
N LEU A 36 13.55 -1.32 4.05
CA LEU A 36 14.16 -2.31 4.94
C LEU A 36 14.57 -1.72 6.29
N LEU A 37 15.24 -0.57 6.28
CA LEU A 37 15.62 0.14 7.50
C LEU A 37 14.38 0.49 8.34
N MET A 38 13.29 0.92 7.70
CA MET A 38 12.06 1.30 8.39
C MET A 38 11.38 0.08 9.04
N ILE A 39 11.41 -1.08 8.39
CA ILE A 39 10.93 -2.35 8.99
C ILE A 39 11.83 -2.74 10.16
N ILE A 40 13.15 -2.79 9.96
CA ILE A 40 14.11 -3.20 11.00
C ILE A 40 13.98 -2.31 12.23
N THR A 41 14.01 -0.99 12.06
CA THR A 41 13.88 -0.04 13.18
C THR A 41 12.53 -0.19 13.90
N SER A 42 11.45 -0.44 13.15
CA SER A 42 10.12 -0.66 13.73
C SER A 42 10.00 -1.95 14.53
N LEU A 43 10.80 -2.98 14.24
CA LEU A 43 10.86 -4.22 15.04
C LEU A 43 11.49 -4.00 16.43
N PHE A 44 12.34 -2.98 16.58
CA PHE A 44 12.95 -2.62 17.87
C PHE A 44 12.12 -1.62 18.68
N GLN A 45 11.04 -1.09 18.12
CA GLN A 45 10.14 -0.17 18.80
C GLN A 45 9.04 -0.93 19.54
N SER A 46 8.46 -0.31 20.58
CA SER A 46 7.34 -0.90 21.31
C SER A 46 6.15 -1.17 20.39
N PRO A 47 5.49 -2.33 20.52
CA PRO A 47 4.36 -2.69 19.67
C PRO A 47 3.17 -1.77 19.94
N LEU A 48 2.41 -1.48 18.87
CA LEU A 48 1.16 -0.73 18.94
C LEU A 48 0.02 -1.71 19.18
N LYS A 49 -0.51 -1.74 20.40
CA LYS A 49 -1.58 -2.68 20.78
C LYS A 49 -2.94 -2.32 20.18
N ASP A 50 -3.18 -1.02 20.00
CA ASP A 50 -4.39 -0.52 19.36
C ASP A 50 -4.14 -0.32 17.87
N ILE A 51 -4.90 -1.04 17.05
CA ILE A 51 -4.79 -1.03 15.59
C ILE A 51 -5.37 0.27 15.00
N THR A 52 -6.25 0.96 15.72
CA THR A 52 -6.87 2.21 15.29
C THR A 52 -6.14 3.44 15.83
N ALA A 53 -5.21 3.24 16.77
CA ALA A 53 -4.38 4.30 17.30
C ALA A 53 -3.50 4.92 16.21
N GLU A 54 -3.33 6.23 16.32
CA GLU A 54 -2.48 7.00 15.43
C GLU A 54 -1.01 6.62 15.65
N HIS A 55 -0.33 6.28 14.56
CA HIS A 55 1.11 6.05 14.51
C HIS A 55 1.80 7.23 13.85
N MET A 56 2.74 7.84 14.57
CA MET A 56 3.52 8.98 14.09
C MET A 56 4.93 8.53 13.74
N ILE A 57 5.39 8.94 12.55
CA ILE A 57 6.81 8.93 12.19
C ILE A 57 7.28 10.36 11.93
N GLU A 58 8.54 10.62 12.24
CA GLU A 58 9.18 11.89 11.92
C GLU A 58 9.91 11.80 10.59
N GLY A 59 9.84 12.88 9.82
CA GLY A 59 10.52 13.02 8.54
C GLY A 59 11.11 14.41 8.36
N LYS A 60 12.00 14.53 7.38
CA LYS A 60 12.58 15.80 6.93
C LYS A 60 12.68 15.78 5.42
N VAL A 61 12.36 16.89 4.76
CA VAL A 61 12.47 17.00 3.31
C VAL A 61 13.96 17.06 2.92
N LEU A 62 14.45 16.05 2.21
CA LEU A 62 15.85 15.94 1.79
C LEU A 62 16.04 16.49 0.37
N PRO A 63 17.30 16.74 -0.07
CA PRO A 63 17.56 17.26 -1.42
C PRO A 63 16.97 16.40 -2.54
N HIS A 64 16.92 15.08 -2.38
CA HIS A 64 16.33 14.16 -3.36
C HIS A 64 14.79 14.12 -3.33
N ASP A 65 14.15 14.83 -2.39
CA ASP A 65 12.71 14.90 -2.25
C ASP A 65 12.10 16.13 -2.93
N ILE A 66 12.94 17.06 -3.39
CA ILE A 66 12.52 18.33 -3.96
C ILE A 66 12.30 18.23 -5.47
N ASP A 67 11.30 18.95 -5.99
CA ASP A 67 11.07 19.15 -7.41
C ASP A 67 11.75 20.42 -7.95
N TYR A 68 11.60 20.70 -9.26
CA TYR A 68 12.19 21.89 -9.88
C TYR A 68 11.69 23.22 -9.30
N MET A 69 10.56 23.22 -8.58
CA MET A 69 9.97 24.40 -7.94
C MET A 69 10.46 24.60 -6.50
N GLY A 70 11.38 23.77 -6.01
CA GLY A 70 11.94 23.91 -4.66
C GLY A 70 11.02 23.40 -3.55
N HIS A 71 9.97 22.66 -3.91
CA HIS A 71 9.00 22.09 -2.98
C HIS A 71 9.14 20.57 -2.93
N MET A 72 8.68 19.97 -1.82
CA MET A 72 8.59 18.52 -1.74
C MET A 72 7.73 18.01 -2.90
N ASN A 73 8.32 17.15 -3.72
CA ASN A 73 7.69 16.58 -4.89
C ASN A 73 6.44 15.80 -4.48
N ASN A 74 5.34 15.96 -5.24
CA ASN A 74 4.06 15.31 -4.97
C ASN A 74 4.17 13.78 -4.81
N ALA A 75 4.97 13.11 -5.65
CA ALA A 75 5.17 11.66 -5.57
C ALA A 75 5.91 11.24 -4.29
N ARG A 76 6.70 12.14 -3.69
CA ARG A 76 7.39 11.88 -2.42
C ARG A 76 6.42 11.76 -1.26
N TYR A 77 5.32 12.52 -1.24
CA TYR A 77 4.29 12.35 -0.21
C TYR A 77 3.72 10.92 -0.21
N LEU A 78 3.34 10.38 -1.37
CA LEU A 78 2.81 9.01 -1.45
C LEU A 78 3.86 7.98 -1.03
N ARG A 79 5.13 8.19 -1.39
CA ARG A 79 6.23 7.32 -0.97
C ARG A 79 6.47 7.36 0.54
N GLU A 80 6.41 8.53 1.18
CA GLU A 80 6.48 8.63 2.63
C GLU A 80 5.31 7.91 3.31
N CYS A 81 4.12 7.98 2.71
CA CYS A 81 2.97 7.22 3.17
C CYS A 81 3.19 5.70 3.12
N ASP A 82 3.88 5.17 2.10
CA ASP A 82 4.28 3.75 2.06
C ASP A 82 5.20 3.38 3.24
N PHE A 83 6.26 4.17 3.47
CA PHE A 83 7.18 3.91 4.58
C PHE A 83 6.49 3.99 5.95
N ALA A 84 5.58 4.95 6.13
CA ALA A 84 4.78 5.05 7.35
C ALA A 84 3.89 3.82 7.55
N ARG A 85 3.28 3.29 6.47
CA ARG A 85 2.51 2.05 6.53
C ARG A 85 3.40 0.84 6.85
N PHE A 86 4.62 0.79 6.29
CA PHE A 86 5.56 -0.29 6.62
C PHE A 86 5.90 -0.30 8.12
N SER A 87 6.18 0.87 8.67
CA SER A 87 6.41 1.02 10.10
C SER A 87 5.17 0.64 10.91
N TYR A 88 4.01 1.20 10.55
CA TYR A 88 2.76 0.99 11.27
C TYR A 88 2.35 -0.49 11.33
N TYR A 89 2.38 -1.19 10.19
CA TYR A 89 1.98 -2.59 10.07
C TYR A 89 2.97 -3.56 10.68
N THR A 90 4.24 -3.16 10.76
CA THR A 90 5.25 -3.91 11.52
C THR A 90 4.97 -3.78 13.01
N ARG A 91 4.73 -2.56 13.50
CA ARG A 91 4.52 -2.29 14.94
C ARG A 91 3.21 -2.83 15.49
N ASN A 92 2.13 -2.78 14.72
CA ASN A 92 0.82 -3.31 15.17
C ASN A 92 0.64 -4.80 14.84
N GLY A 93 1.61 -5.44 14.17
CA GLY A 93 1.59 -6.87 13.83
C GLY A 93 0.75 -7.25 12.61
N LEU A 94 0.12 -6.30 11.93
CA LEU A 94 -0.74 -6.55 10.77
C LEU A 94 0.00 -7.27 9.64
N PHE A 95 1.27 -6.96 9.40
CA PHE A 95 2.07 -7.67 8.40
C PHE A 95 2.25 -9.15 8.71
N MET A 96 2.53 -9.48 9.97
CA MET A 96 2.73 -10.87 10.38
C MET A 96 1.42 -11.65 10.34
N ALA A 97 0.31 -11.03 10.77
CA ALA A 97 -1.03 -11.62 10.68
C ALA A 97 -1.47 -11.87 9.23
N ALA A 98 -1.28 -10.89 8.34
CA ALA A 98 -1.59 -11.05 6.92
C ALA A 98 -0.74 -12.17 6.29
N ARG A 99 0.56 -12.22 6.58
CA ARG A 99 1.47 -13.26 6.09
C ARG A 99 1.08 -14.66 6.59
N ALA A 100 0.71 -14.79 7.87
CA ALA A 100 0.27 -16.07 8.45
C ALA A 100 -0.93 -16.67 7.70
N MET A 101 -1.80 -15.82 7.17
CA MET A 101 -2.97 -16.24 6.38
C MET A 101 -2.76 -16.18 4.87
N LYS A 102 -1.53 -15.96 4.39
CA LYS A 102 -1.22 -15.81 2.96
C LYS A 102 -2.02 -14.68 2.27
N ALA A 103 -2.46 -13.71 3.06
CA ALA A 103 -3.18 -12.53 2.59
C ALA A 103 -2.19 -11.48 2.09
N THR A 104 -2.57 -10.73 1.07
CA THR A 104 -1.78 -9.60 0.57
C THR A 104 -2.62 -8.33 0.60
N MET A 105 -2.01 -7.24 1.04
CA MET A 105 -2.64 -5.91 1.09
C MET A 105 -2.10 -5.06 -0.06
N VAL A 106 -2.99 -4.59 -0.93
CA VAL A 106 -2.63 -3.80 -2.12
C VAL A 106 -3.40 -2.49 -2.12
N VAL A 107 -2.75 -1.40 -2.52
CA VAL A 107 -3.44 -0.10 -2.63
C VAL A 107 -4.42 -0.16 -3.80
N GLY A 108 -5.71 -0.02 -3.50
CA GLY A 108 -6.79 -0.01 -4.49
C GLY A 108 -7.20 1.40 -4.92
N ALA A 109 -7.08 2.37 -4.02
CA ALA A 109 -7.30 3.78 -4.32
C ALA A 109 -6.50 4.65 -3.34
N SER A 110 -6.06 5.81 -3.81
CA SER A 110 -5.51 6.85 -2.96
C SER A 110 -5.91 8.22 -3.46
N THR A 111 -6.22 9.14 -2.55
CA THR A 111 -6.47 10.54 -2.87
C THR A 111 -5.74 11.38 -1.84
N ILE A 112 -4.97 12.34 -2.32
CA ILE A 112 -4.19 13.25 -1.48
C ILE A 112 -4.60 14.68 -1.77
N ARG A 113 -4.80 15.44 -0.69
CA ARG A 113 -5.06 16.87 -0.73
C ARG A 113 -3.85 17.61 -0.19
N TYR A 114 -3.20 18.38 -1.05
CA TYR A 114 -2.12 19.28 -0.69
C TYR A 114 -2.71 20.62 -0.24
N ARG A 115 -2.31 21.09 0.95
CA ARG A 115 -2.73 22.38 1.52
C ARG A 115 -1.57 23.37 1.50
N ARG A 116 -0.37 22.91 1.88
CA ARG A 116 0.86 23.71 1.85
C ARG A 116 2.06 22.82 1.58
N SER A 117 2.91 23.25 0.65
CA SER A 117 4.15 22.55 0.34
C SER A 117 5.14 22.63 1.49
N LEU A 118 5.79 21.50 1.79
CA LEU A 118 6.97 21.45 2.65
C LEU A 118 8.22 21.85 1.87
N ALA A 119 9.05 22.71 2.44
CA ALA A 119 10.28 23.20 1.81
C ALA A 119 11.49 22.30 2.10
N LEU A 120 12.59 22.49 1.36
CA LEU A 120 13.85 21.78 1.60
C LEU A 120 14.31 21.95 3.05
N GLY A 121 14.60 20.83 3.71
CA GLY A 121 15.04 20.79 5.10
C GLY A 121 13.93 20.99 6.13
N GLU A 122 12.67 21.18 5.72
CA GLU A 122 11.55 21.27 6.65
C GLU A 122 11.27 19.91 7.29
N ALA A 123 11.15 19.89 8.62
CA ALA A 123 10.78 18.69 9.37
C ALA A 123 9.26 18.58 9.47
N PHE A 124 8.75 17.36 9.41
CA PHE A 124 7.32 17.06 9.47
C PHE A 124 7.06 15.79 10.29
N GLU A 125 5.85 15.70 10.82
CA GLU A 125 5.27 14.48 11.37
C GLU A 125 4.33 13.87 10.34
N LEU A 126 4.48 12.59 10.08
CA LEU A 126 3.54 11.81 9.28
C LEU A 126 2.74 10.89 10.21
N ARG A 127 1.50 11.29 10.45
CA ARG A 127 0.54 10.63 11.35
C ARG A 127 -0.35 9.72 10.53
N SER A 128 -0.33 8.43 10.82
CA SER A 128 -1.03 7.39 10.05
C SER A 128 -1.94 6.59 10.96
N ARG A 129 -3.19 6.35 10.53
CA ARG A 129 -4.13 5.50 11.26
C ARG A 129 -5.03 4.71 10.31
N ILE A 130 -5.44 3.52 10.74
CA ILE A 130 -6.60 2.84 10.15
C ILE A 130 -7.85 3.51 10.72
N VAL A 131 -8.66 4.11 9.85
CA VAL A 131 -9.89 4.80 10.25
C VAL A 131 -11.02 3.80 10.44
N THR A 132 -11.17 2.88 9.50
CA THR A 132 -12.23 1.85 9.48
C THR A 132 -11.87 0.76 8.46
N TRP A 133 -12.68 -0.27 8.32
CA TRP A 133 -12.52 -1.33 7.32
C TRP A 133 -13.88 -1.88 6.88
N ASP A 134 -13.93 -2.38 5.65
CA ASP A 134 -15.08 -3.12 5.13
C ASP A 134 -14.73 -4.62 4.97
N GLU A 135 -15.57 -5.37 4.25
CA GLU A 135 -15.36 -6.80 3.98
C GLU A 135 -14.07 -7.10 3.18
N LYS A 136 -13.57 -6.13 2.40
CA LYS A 136 -12.50 -6.32 1.42
C LYS A 136 -11.30 -5.43 1.64
N SER A 137 -11.40 -4.37 2.44
CA SER A 137 -10.44 -3.27 2.43
C SER A 137 -10.28 -2.59 3.78
N PHE A 138 -9.05 -2.21 4.11
CA PHE A 138 -8.77 -1.22 5.15
C PHE A 138 -8.83 0.19 4.56
N PHE A 139 -9.33 1.14 5.35
CA PHE A 139 -9.34 2.56 5.01
C PHE A 139 -8.43 3.33 5.96
N LEU A 140 -7.44 4.01 5.39
CA LEU A 140 -6.41 4.72 6.13
C LEU A 140 -6.47 6.22 5.89
N GLU A 141 -6.12 6.97 6.92
CA GLU A 141 -5.84 8.40 6.86
C GLU A 141 -4.38 8.63 7.22
N GLN A 142 -3.69 9.43 6.40
CA GLN A 142 -2.30 9.82 6.64
C GLN A 142 -2.14 11.34 6.50
N ARG A 143 -1.63 11.97 7.56
CA ARG A 143 -1.58 13.42 7.75
C ARG A 143 -0.15 13.89 7.88
N PHE A 144 0.25 14.82 7.02
CA PHE A 144 1.55 15.50 7.07
C PHE A 144 1.40 16.79 7.85
N VAL A 145 2.03 16.88 9.02
CA VAL A 145 1.99 18.04 9.90
C VAL A 145 3.38 18.67 9.94
N SER A 146 3.51 19.93 9.55
CA SER A 146 4.79 20.64 9.63
C SER A 146 5.20 20.81 11.09
N LYS A 147 6.45 20.46 11.44
CA LYS A 147 7.01 20.71 12.78
C LYS A 147 7.39 22.17 12.99
N LYS A 148 7.36 23.00 11.94
CA LYS A 148 7.65 24.44 12.03
C LYS A 148 6.56 25.20 12.77
N ASP A 149 5.29 24.88 12.50
CA ASP A 149 4.13 25.63 12.99
C ASP A 149 2.90 24.75 13.29
N GLY A 150 3.01 23.42 13.19
CA GLY A 150 1.91 22.49 13.43
C GLY A 150 0.86 22.45 12.31
N PHE A 151 1.11 23.09 11.16
CA PHE A 151 0.12 23.12 10.08
C PHE A 151 0.00 21.78 9.38
N LEU A 152 -1.24 21.33 9.12
CA LEU A 152 -1.52 20.17 8.27
C LEU A 152 -1.23 20.51 6.79
N SER A 153 -0.04 20.19 6.33
CA SER A 153 0.48 20.43 4.98
C SER A 153 -0.21 19.58 3.92
N ALA A 154 -0.49 18.31 4.22
CA ALA A 154 -1.21 17.41 3.32
C ALA A 154 -1.98 16.34 4.09
N VAL A 155 -3.06 15.83 3.50
CA VAL A 155 -3.82 14.69 4.01
C VAL A 155 -4.13 13.71 2.88
N MET A 156 -3.96 12.42 3.15
CA MET A 156 -4.20 11.36 2.20
C MET A 156 -5.18 10.33 2.76
N PHE A 157 -6.19 10.00 1.97
CA PHE A 157 -6.98 8.79 2.16
C PHE A 157 -6.46 7.67 1.27
N CYS A 158 -6.39 6.46 1.83
CA CYS A 158 -5.92 5.27 1.13
C CYS A 158 -6.84 4.08 1.43
N ARG A 159 -7.27 3.41 0.35
CA ARG A 159 -8.00 2.14 0.40
C ARG A 159 -6.98 1.04 0.12
N GLN A 160 -6.84 0.12 1.06
CA GLN A 160 -5.99 -1.05 0.90
C GLN A 160 -6.83 -2.31 0.84
N ASN A 161 -6.93 -2.89 -0.35
CA ASN A 161 -7.65 -4.13 -0.60
C ASN A 161 -6.87 -5.30 -0.04
N VAL A 162 -7.56 -6.19 0.65
CA VAL A 162 -7.07 -7.48 1.12
C VAL A 162 -7.42 -8.54 0.08
N VAL A 163 -6.42 -9.25 -0.41
CA VAL A 163 -6.57 -10.34 -1.38
C VAL A 163 -6.28 -11.66 -0.68
N ARG A 164 -7.06 -12.71 -1.00
CA ARG A 164 -7.04 -14.05 -0.38
C ARG A 164 -7.51 -14.12 1.09
N SER A 165 -7.98 -13.01 1.67
CA SER A 165 -8.60 -12.97 3.00
C SER A 165 -9.52 -11.73 3.12
N SER A 166 -9.90 -11.35 4.34
CA SER A 166 -10.63 -10.11 4.66
C SER A 166 -9.95 -9.34 5.81
N PRO A 167 -10.18 -8.02 5.93
CA PRO A 167 -9.74 -7.24 7.08
C PRO A 167 -10.15 -7.86 8.42
N GLU A 168 -11.42 -8.25 8.57
CA GLU A 168 -11.97 -8.84 9.81
C GLU A 168 -11.19 -10.08 10.23
N LYS A 169 -10.92 -11.02 9.31
CA LYS A 169 -10.14 -12.23 9.59
C LYS A 169 -8.70 -11.92 10.03
N ILE A 170 -8.08 -10.89 9.43
CA ILE A 170 -6.75 -10.42 9.83
C ILE A 170 -6.76 -9.89 11.25
N LEU A 171 -7.74 -9.06 11.58
CA LEU A 171 -7.85 -8.47 12.91
C LEU A 171 -8.21 -9.51 13.97
N GLU A 172 -9.10 -10.46 13.66
CA GLU A 172 -9.44 -11.57 14.56
C GLU A 172 -8.23 -12.44 14.87
N HIS A 173 -7.43 -12.79 13.85
CA HIS A 173 -6.20 -13.54 14.04
C HIS A 173 -5.17 -12.75 14.88
N LEU A 174 -5.02 -11.46 14.60
CA LEU A 174 -4.07 -10.58 15.27
C LEU A 174 -4.44 -10.34 16.74
N CYS A 175 -5.70 -9.99 17.01
CA CYS A 175 -6.19 -9.64 18.34
C CYS A 175 -6.63 -10.84 19.17
N LYS A 176 -6.81 -12.02 18.56
CA LYS A 176 -7.40 -13.21 19.18
C LYS A 176 -8.82 -12.97 19.73
N ARG A 177 -9.50 -11.96 19.20
CA ARG A 177 -10.88 -11.59 19.54
C ARG A 177 -11.52 -10.90 18.34
N LYS A 178 -12.84 -10.89 18.30
CA LYS A 178 -13.57 -10.05 17.36
C LYS A 178 -13.31 -8.57 17.66
N VAL A 179 -12.94 -7.81 16.64
CA VAL A 179 -12.70 -6.37 16.73
C VAL A 179 -13.90 -5.66 16.13
N GLU A 180 -14.51 -4.76 16.89
CA GLU A 180 -15.62 -3.94 16.40
C GLU A 180 -15.11 -2.97 15.32
N CYS A 181 -15.84 -2.90 14.22
CA CYS A 181 -15.52 -1.99 13.13
C CYS A 181 -15.88 -0.55 13.55
N PRO A 182 -14.94 0.41 13.52
CA PRO A 182 -15.23 1.81 13.83
C PRO A 182 -16.24 2.40 12.84
N ALA A 183 -17.10 3.30 13.34
CA ALA A 183 -18.01 4.07 12.51
C ALA A 183 -17.25 4.88 11.46
N VAL A 184 -17.77 4.89 10.23
CA VAL A 184 -17.18 5.61 9.11
C VAL A 184 -17.44 7.12 9.28
N PRO A 185 -16.41 7.97 9.35
CA PRO A 185 -16.60 9.42 9.34
C PRO A 185 -17.24 9.91 8.03
N GLU A 186 -18.01 11.00 8.09
CA GLU A 186 -18.77 11.52 6.94
C GLU A 186 -17.89 11.87 5.72
N ASP A 187 -16.75 12.52 5.96
CA ASP A 187 -15.79 12.87 4.91
C ASP A 187 -15.19 11.63 4.22
N LEU A 188 -14.89 10.59 5.00
CA LEU A 188 -14.45 9.30 4.47
C LEU A 188 -15.57 8.61 3.69
N GLN A 189 -16.83 8.69 4.14
CA GLN A 189 -17.97 8.11 3.43
C GLN A 189 -18.17 8.75 2.06
N HIS A 190 -18.04 10.09 1.96
CA HIS A 190 -18.07 10.78 0.67
C HIS A 190 -16.97 10.31 -0.27
N TRP A 191 -15.75 10.12 0.25
CA TRP A 191 -14.64 9.60 -0.54
C TRP A 191 -14.87 8.15 -0.99
N ILE A 192 -15.42 7.29 -0.12
CA ILE A 192 -15.79 5.90 -0.46
C ILE A 192 -16.85 5.88 -1.57
N ASN A 193 -17.84 6.77 -1.51
CA ASN A 193 -18.87 6.89 -2.55
C ASN A 193 -18.25 7.34 -3.88
N PHE A 194 -17.34 8.31 -3.85
CA PHE A 194 -16.61 8.78 -5.03
C PHE A 194 -15.82 7.65 -5.72
N ILE A 195 -14.99 6.91 -4.98
CA ILE A 195 -14.19 5.82 -5.56
C ILE A 195 -15.08 4.66 -6.05
N SER A 196 -16.23 4.43 -5.40
CA SER A 196 -17.19 3.38 -5.81
C SER A 196 -17.87 3.75 -7.13
N ALA A 197 -18.35 4.99 -7.25
CA ALA A 197 -18.93 5.50 -8.49
C ALA A 197 -17.90 5.49 -9.63
N ASN A 198 -16.66 5.93 -9.37
CA ASN A 198 -15.58 5.88 -10.36
C ASN A 198 -15.26 4.43 -10.79
N SER A 199 -15.24 3.49 -9.84
CA SER A 199 -15.01 2.08 -10.15
C SER A 199 -16.13 1.46 -10.99
N GLN A 200 -17.39 1.87 -10.80
CA GLN A 200 -18.52 1.42 -11.63
C GLN A 200 -18.41 1.98 -13.06
N ALA A 201 -18.11 3.27 -13.21
CA ALA A 201 -17.91 3.89 -14.52
C ALA A 201 -16.78 3.19 -15.31
N LEU A 202 -15.63 2.92 -14.67
CA LEU A 202 -14.50 2.23 -15.31
C LEU A 202 -14.84 0.78 -15.73
N ARG A 203 -15.70 0.06 -14.98
CA ARG A 203 -16.16 -1.28 -15.38
C ARG A 203 -17.04 -1.23 -16.62
N ALA A 204 -17.96 -0.27 -16.67
CA ALA A 204 -18.82 -0.04 -17.82
C ALA A 204 -17.99 0.32 -19.07
N GLU A 205 -17.00 1.20 -18.94
CA GLU A 205 -16.07 1.55 -20.02
C GLU A 205 -15.25 0.36 -20.52
N SER A 206 -14.87 -0.55 -19.61
CA SER A 206 -14.02 -1.71 -19.94
C SER A 206 -14.79 -2.85 -20.63
N GLY A 207 -16.12 -2.77 -20.77
CA GLY A 207 -16.97 -3.83 -21.34
C GLY A 207 -16.93 -5.14 -20.54
N LEU A 208 -16.48 -5.10 -19.27
CA LEU A 208 -16.35 -6.30 -18.43
C LEU A 208 -17.71 -6.82 -17.95
N ASP A 209 -18.74 -5.97 -17.95
CA ASP A 209 -20.10 -6.37 -17.61
C ASP A 209 -20.72 -7.25 -18.71
N GLU A 210 -20.37 -7.05 -19.98
CA GLU A 210 -20.81 -7.92 -21.08
C GLU A 210 -20.11 -9.29 -21.06
N LYS A 211 -18.80 -9.32 -20.76
CA LYS A 211 -18.04 -10.58 -20.72
C LYS A 211 -18.42 -11.47 -19.54
N THR A 212 -18.69 -10.88 -18.37
CA THR A 212 -19.11 -11.63 -17.17
C THR A 212 -20.51 -12.23 -17.35
N ASN A 213 -21.41 -11.49 -18.00
CA ASN A 213 -22.73 -12.01 -18.37
C ASN A 213 -22.65 -13.09 -19.45
N CYS A 214 -21.78 -12.94 -20.46
CA CYS A 214 -21.64 -13.93 -21.52
C CYS A 214 -21.01 -15.25 -21.00
N SER A 215 -20.05 -15.19 -20.06
CA SER A 215 -19.50 -16.39 -19.42
C SER A 215 -20.50 -17.11 -18.52
N ASN A 216 -21.36 -16.39 -17.79
CA ASN A 216 -22.42 -16.98 -16.98
C ASN A 216 -23.55 -17.57 -17.86
N PHE A 217 -23.85 -16.91 -18.98
CA PHE A 217 -24.84 -17.40 -19.94
C PHE A 217 -24.37 -18.69 -20.64
N VAL A 218 -23.08 -18.78 -20.99
CA VAL A 218 -22.50 -20.00 -21.58
C VAL A 218 -22.46 -21.15 -20.56
N SER A 219 -22.15 -20.89 -19.28
CA SER A 219 -22.18 -21.93 -18.24
C SER A 219 -23.60 -22.42 -17.94
N ASP A 220 -24.59 -21.52 -17.92
CA ASP A 220 -25.99 -21.89 -17.69
C ASP A 220 -26.59 -22.64 -18.90
N PHE A 221 -26.20 -22.28 -20.12
CA PHE A 221 -26.61 -22.98 -21.33
C PHE A 221 -26.01 -24.40 -21.41
N GLN A 222 -24.75 -24.58 -21.02
CA GLN A 222 -24.12 -25.91 -20.95
C GLN A 222 -24.69 -26.79 -19.83
N LEU A 223 -25.16 -26.20 -18.73
CA LEU A 223 -25.84 -26.92 -17.64
C LEU A 223 -27.28 -27.32 -18.01
N GLU A 224 -27.99 -26.53 -18.82
CA GLU A 224 -29.30 -26.93 -19.34
C GLU A 224 -29.24 -28.02 -20.40
N ASP A 225 -28.25 -27.97 -21.30
CA ASP A 225 -28.08 -28.96 -22.37
C ASP A 225 -27.74 -30.35 -21.80
N GLY A 226 -26.80 -30.41 -20.85
CA GLY A 226 -26.46 -31.65 -20.14
C GLY A 226 -27.59 -32.21 -19.25
N ARG A 227 -28.58 -31.39 -18.87
CA ARG A 227 -29.75 -31.82 -18.10
C ARG A 227 -30.87 -32.37 -19.01
N ARG A 228 -30.95 -31.94 -20.28
CA ARG A 228 -31.86 -32.52 -21.28
C ARG A 228 -31.39 -33.88 -21.78
N ASP A 229 -30.09 -34.06 -21.95
CA ASP A 229 -29.50 -35.33 -22.38
C ASP A 229 -29.57 -36.44 -21.30
N ALA A 230 -29.69 -36.06 -20.03
CA ALA A 230 -29.87 -37.01 -18.92
C ALA A 230 -31.32 -37.52 -18.80
N ILE A 231 -32.32 -36.75 -19.25
CA ILE A 231 -33.74 -37.13 -19.18
C ILE A 231 -34.12 -38.12 -20.28
N PHE A 232 -33.37 -38.17 -21.39
CA PHE A 232 -33.60 -39.12 -22.49
C PHE A 232 -32.86 -40.46 -22.35
N LYS A 233 -32.17 -40.71 -21.22
CA LYS A 233 -31.40 -41.95 -20.99
C LYS A 233 -31.96 -42.86 -19.88
N GLU A 234 -33.12 -42.52 -19.30
CA GLU A 234 -33.78 -43.31 -18.26
C GLU A 234 -35.06 -44.04 -18.73
N GLU A 235 -35.34 -44.05 -20.04
CA GLU A 235 -36.59 -44.61 -20.61
C GLU A 235 -36.40 -45.78 -21.59
N ASP A 236 -35.26 -46.50 -21.56
CA ASP A 236 -35.06 -47.78 -22.26
C ASP A 236 -34.59 -48.91 -21.31
#